data_AF-A0A351ZZD0-F1
#
_entry.id   AF-A0A351ZZD0-F1
#
_cell.length_a   1.000
_cell.length_b   1.000
_cell.length_c   1.000
_cell.angle_alpha   90.00
_cell.angle_beta   90.00
_cell.angle_gamma   90.00
#
_symmetry.space_group_name_H-M   'P 1'
#
loop_
_entity.id
_entity.type
_entity.pdbx_description
1 polymer ?
#
loop_
_entity_poly.entity_id
_entity_poly.type
_entity_poly.pdbx_seq_one_letter_code
_entity_poly.pdbx_strand_id
1 'polypeptide(L)'
;MPHVDIPSKLPGITGLLDAWPEPGKPIRDVTQFILRGPNTLTEGERELIASVVCTGNECQFCSNAHVITAARYVGSVDAVRSILANPFGGQVSDRVAHLLTIAGAVRTSGANVTDEMVAAARAAGATDVEIHDTVLIAALFSYYNRYVDGMATDLPSDAMYYEVLADRLTTDGYIRREAANGTH
;
A
#
# COMPACT_ATOMS: atom_id res chain seq x y z
N MET A 1 21.42 5.38 0.15
CA MET A 1 22.35 5.05 -0.93
C MET A 1 22.09 3.62 -1.35
N PRO A 2 21.64 3.42 -2.60
CA PRO A 2 21.34 2.11 -3.14
C PRO A 2 22.55 1.17 -3.16
N HIS A 3 22.29 -0.13 -3.08
CA HIS A 3 23.35 -1.15 -3.18
C HIS A 3 23.89 -1.34 -4.60
N VAL A 4 23.12 -0.95 -5.60
CA VAL A 4 23.48 -1.01 -7.03
C VAL A 4 23.09 0.29 -7.71
N ASP A 5 23.66 0.56 -8.88
CA ASP A 5 23.24 1.70 -9.70
C ASP A 5 21.78 1.53 -10.15
N ILE A 6 20.93 2.51 -9.82
CA ILE A 6 19.53 2.56 -10.23
C ILE A 6 19.43 3.68 -11.27
N PRO A 7 19.22 3.36 -12.57
CA PRO A 7 19.19 4.36 -13.66
C PRO A 7 18.11 5.45 -13.55
N SER A 8 17.17 5.31 -12.60
CA SER A 8 16.13 6.29 -12.31
C SER A 8 16.52 7.17 -11.12
N LYS A 9 16.26 8.47 -11.21
CA LYS A 9 16.47 9.43 -10.11
C LYS A 9 15.27 9.53 -9.16
N LEU A 10 14.22 8.74 -9.39
CA LEU A 10 13.03 8.75 -8.56
C LEU A 10 13.27 7.92 -7.28
N PRO A 11 12.71 8.34 -6.13
CA PRO A 11 12.91 7.65 -4.87
C PRO A 11 12.06 6.38 -4.75
N GLY A 12 12.44 5.50 -3.83
CA GLY A 12 11.63 4.35 -3.42
C GLY A 12 11.23 3.40 -4.55
N ILE A 13 10.04 2.82 -4.42
CA ILE A 13 9.47 1.91 -5.42
C ILE A 13 9.25 2.60 -6.76
N THR A 14 9.03 3.92 -6.78
CA THR A 14 8.88 4.69 -8.02
C THR A 14 10.15 4.63 -8.86
N GLY A 15 11.33 4.76 -8.22
CA GLY A 15 12.64 4.58 -8.83
C GLY A 15 12.81 3.20 -9.45
N LEU A 16 12.54 2.16 -8.66
CA LEU A 16 12.70 0.77 -9.10
C LEU A 16 11.81 0.44 -10.32
N LEU A 17 10.54 0.84 -10.29
CA LEU A 17 9.60 0.55 -11.37
C LEU A 17 9.83 1.39 -12.64
N ASP A 18 10.56 2.49 -12.54
CA ASP A 18 10.98 3.31 -13.68
C ASP A 18 12.32 2.84 -14.27
N ALA A 19 13.26 2.43 -13.41
CA ALA A 19 14.55 1.86 -13.81
C ALA A 19 14.43 0.54 -14.57
N TRP A 20 13.45 -0.30 -14.22
CA TRP A 20 13.18 -1.57 -14.88
C TRP A 20 11.73 -1.64 -15.37
N PRO A 21 11.41 -1.07 -16.55
CA PRO A 21 10.03 -0.94 -17.01
C PRO A 21 9.37 -2.27 -17.36
N GLU A 22 10.12 -3.27 -17.86
CA GLU A 22 9.58 -4.59 -18.19
C GLU A 22 8.99 -5.32 -16.98
N PRO A 23 9.72 -5.52 -15.86
CA PRO A 23 9.11 -6.04 -14.64
C PRO A 23 8.25 -4.99 -13.92
N GLY A 24 8.48 -3.70 -14.15
CA GLY A 24 7.74 -2.61 -13.52
C GLY A 24 6.28 -2.51 -13.98
N LYS A 25 6.01 -2.73 -15.26
CA LYS A 25 4.65 -2.67 -15.82
C LYS A 25 3.67 -3.63 -15.14
N PRO A 26 3.91 -4.96 -15.05
CA PRO A 26 2.95 -5.88 -14.43
C PRO A 26 2.71 -5.54 -12.94
N ILE A 27 3.73 -5.06 -12.22
CA ILE A 27 3.58 -4.60 -10.82
C ILE A 27 2.62 -3.40 -10.75
N ARG A 28 2.75 -2.43 -11.67
CA ARG A 28 1.83 -1.29 -11.73
C ARG A 28 0.42 -1.72 -12.09
N ASP A 29 0.26 -2.62 -13.06
CA ASP A 29 -1.03 -3.10 -13.53
C ASP A 29 -1.79 -3.82 -12.39
N VAL A 30 -1.13 -4.74 -11.68
CA VAL A 30 -1.77 -5.43 -10.55
C VAL A 30 -2.08 -4.48 -9.39
N THR A 31 -1.20 -3.52 -9.11
CA THR A 31 -1.45 -2.52 -8.05
C THR A 31 -2.62 -1.61 -8.41
N GLN A 32 -2.70 -1.17 -9.66
CA GLN A 32 -3.82 -0.38 -10.17
C GLN A 32 -5.13 -1.17 -10.03
N PHE A 33 -5.12 -2.43 -10.48
CA PHE A 33 -6.29 -3.29 -10.39
C PHE A 33 -6.75 -3.44 -8.93
N ILE A 34 -5.84 -3.79 -8.02
CA ILE A 34 -6.22 -4.12 -6.65
C ILE A 34 -6.57 -2.88 -5.82
N LEU A 35 -5.90 -1.73 -6.01
CA LEU A 35 -6.10 -0.54 -5.18
C LEU A 35 -7.08 0.50 -5.76
N ARG A 36 -7.36 0.45 -7.06
CA ARG A 36 -8.25 1.42 -7.75
C ARG A 36 -9.31 0.76 -8.62
N GLY A 37 -9.22 -0.53 -8.89
CA GLY A 37 -10.25 -1.27 -9.63
C GLY A 37 -11.56 -1.44 -8.83
N PRO A 38 -12.63 -1.91 -9.50
CA PRO A 38 -13.92 -2.18 -8.87
C PRO A 38 -13.78 -3.15 -7.69
N ASN A 39 -14.35 -2.77 -6.53
CA ASN A 39 -14.25 -3.57 -5.31
C ASN A 39 -15.35 -3.18 -4.31
N THR A 40 -15.65 -4.06 -3.36
CA THR A 40 -16.51 -3.74 -2.21
C THR A 40 -15.71 -3.11 -1.05
N LEU A 41 -14.39 -3.30 -1.01
CA LEU A 41 -13.49 -2.46 -0.23
C LEU A 41 -13.35 -1.10 -0.90
N THR A 42 -13.53 -0.05 -0.11
CA THR A 42 -13.25 1.32 -0.56
C THR A 42 -11.76 1.50 -0.85
N GLU A 43 -11.40 2.52 -1.65
CA GLU A 43 -9.99 2.88 -1.85
C GLU A 43 -9.28 3.17 -0.52
N GLY A 44 -9.94 3.89 0.40
CA GLY A 44 -9.40 4.17 1.74
C GLY A 44 -9.13 2.91 2.56
N GLU A 45 -10.04 1.94 2.55
CA GLU A 45 -9.85 0.65 3.25
C GLU A 45 -8.66 -0.14 2.68
N ARG A 46 -8.50 -0.12 1.35
CA ARG A 46 -7.36 -0.77 0.67
C ARG A 46 -6.03 -0.08 0.98
N GLU A 47 -6.01 1.25 1.07
CA GLU A 47 -4.83 2.02 1.49
C GLU A 47 -4.51 1.82 2.98
N LEU A 48 -5.51 1.61 3.84
CA LEU A 48 -5.28 1.24 5.25
C LEU A 48 -4.63 -0.14 5.37
N ILE A 49 -5.05 -1.12 4.59
CA ILE A 49 -4.42 -2.45 4.52
C ILE A 49 -2.95 -2.32 4.10
N ALA A 50 -2.67 -1.56 3.04
CA ALA A 50 -1.31 -1.26 2.61
C ALA A 50 -0.49 -0.55 3.73
N SER A 51 -1.10 0.41 4.43
CA SER A 51 -0.46 1.16 5.50
C SER A 51 -0.08 0.28 6.71
N VAL A 52 -0.97 -0.63 7.15
CA VAL A 52 -0.66 -1.60 8.23
C VAL A 52 0.58 -2.44 7.90
N VAL A 53 0.70 -2.84 6.63
CA VAL A 53 1.80 -3.67 6.15
C VAL A 53 3.08 -2.84 6.09
N CYS A 54 3.04 -1.67 5.47
CA CYS A 54 4.22 -0.82 5.28
C CYS A 54 4.77 -0.27 6.60
N THR A 55 3.89 0.19 7.50
CA THR A 55 4.30 0.65 8.83
C THR A 55 4.86 -0.49 9.66
N GLY A 56 4.24 -1.67 9.63
CA GLY A 56 4.74 -2.82 10.40
C GLY A 56 6.00 -3.48 9.84
N ASN A 57 6.29 -3.29 8.55
CA ASN A 57 7.57 -3.67 7.93
C ASN A 57 8.64 -2.59 8.10
N GLU A 58 8.30 -1.44 8.68
CA GLU A 58 9.21 -0.31 8.89
C GLU A 58 9.83 0.26 7.60
N CYS A 59 9.21 -0.01 6.44
CA CYS A 59 9.66 0.52 5.16
C CYS A 59 9.31 2.01 5.07
N GLN A 60 10.28 2.87 5.31
CA GLN A 60 10.06 4.31 5.49
C GLN A 60 9.40 4.97 4.27
N PHE A 61 9.84 4.62 3.05
CA PHE A 61 9.24 5.16 1.82
C PHE A 61 7.76 4.78 1.72
N CYS A 62 7.47 3.48 1.81
CA CYS A 62 6.12 2.97 1.63
C CYS A 62 5.20 3.39 2.77
N SER A 63 5.67 3.40 4.02
CA SER A 63 4.88 3.85 5.17
C SER A 63 4.47 5.31 4.99
N ASN A 64 5.39 6.20 4.60
CA ASN A 64 5.05 7.61 4.37
C ASN A 64 4.06 7.77 3.21
N ALA A 65 4.31 7.09 2.08
CA ALA A 65 3.44 7.16 0.91
C ALA A 65 2.01 6.71 1.21
N HIS A 66 1.84 5.54 1.84
CA HIS A 66 0.52 4.96 2.05
C HIS A 66 -0.23 5.55 3.23
N VAL A 67 0.45 5.99 4.30
CA VAL A 67 -0.22 6.71 5.40
C VAL A 67 -0.79 8.04 4.90
N ILE A 68 -0.03 8.80 4.10
CA ILE A 68 -0.48 10.08 3.55
C ILE A 68 -1.58 9.88 2.50
N THR A 69 -1.48 8.82 1.69
CA THR A 69 -2.53 8.44 0.73
C THR A 69 -3.82 8.01 1.44
N ALA A 70 -3.74 7.16 2.46
CA ALA A 70 -4.89 6.75 3.27
C ALA A 70 -5.54 7.96 3.96
N ALA A 71 -4.74 8.94 4.40
CA ALA A 71 -5.24 10.16 5.03
C ALA A 71 -6.15 11.00 4.11
N ARG A 72 -6.02 10.87 2.78
CA ARG A 72 -6.94 11.52 1.83
C ARG A 72 -8.37 10.98 1.92
N TYR A 73 -8.52 9.73 2.32
CA TYR A 73 -9.83 9.08 2.46
C TYR A 73 -10.33 9.09 3.90
N VAL A 74 -9.42 8.94 4.87
CA VAL A 74 -9.73 8.85 6.30
C VAL A 74 -9.83 10.23 6.96
N GLY A 75 -9.20 11.26 6.36
CA GLY A 75 -9.30 12.67 6.77
C GLY A 75 -8.03 13.25 7.38
N SER A 76 -7.19 12.45 8.05
CA SER A 76 -5.91 12.92 8.58
C SER A 76 -4.90 11.80 8.81
N VAL A 77 -3.61 12.17 8.82
CA VAL A 77 -2.50 11.25 9.16
C VAL A 77 -2.65 10.73 10.60
N ASP A 78 -3.11 11.56 11.53
CA ASP A 78 -3.31 11.16 12.92
C ASP A 78 -4.44 10.15 13.08
N ALA A 79 -5.53 10.31 12.31
CA ALA A 79 -6.61 9.33 12.28
C ALA A 79 -6.13 7.99 11.73
N VAL A 80 -5.36 8.01 10.63
CA VAL A 80 -4.73 6.79 10.09
C VAL A 80 -3.84 6.13 11.15
N ARG A 81 -2.91 6.87 11.76
CA ARG A 81 -2.01 6.33 12.79
C ARG A 81 -2.76 5.74 13.99
N SER A 82 -3.85 6.38 14.41
CA SER A 82 -4.74 5.86 15.46
C SER A 82 -5.35 4.51 15.07
N ILE A 83 -5.87 4.39 13.84
CA ILE A 83 -6.39 3.13 13.30
C ILE A 83 -5.31 2.05 13.22
N LEU A 84 -4.10 2.39 12.75
CA LEU A 84 -3.00 1.41 12.64
C LEU A 84 -2.55 0.90 14.02
N ALA A 85 -2.57 1.75 15.05
CA ALA A 85 -2.16 1.40 16.40
C ALA A 85 -3.23 0.56 17.14
N ASN A 86 -4.51 0.84 16.91
CA ASN A 86 -5.61 0.10 17.51
C ASN A 86 -6.83 0.04 16.56
N PRO A 87 -6.87 -0.94 15.63
CA PRO A 87 -7.93 -1.02 14.63
C PRO A 87 -9.34 -1.09 15.22
N PHE A 88 -9.54 -1.82 16.34
CA PHE A 88 -10.86 -1.98 16.99
C PHE A 88 -11.28 -0.78 17.84
N GLY A 89 -10.35 0.06 18.27
CA GLY A 89 -10.65 1.34 18.90
C GLY A 89 -10.59 2.53 17.95
N GLY A 90 -10.28 2.29 16.68
CA GLY A 90 -10.15 3.30 15.63
C GLY A 90 -11.49 3.68 15.01
N GLN A 91 -11.46 4.63 14.09
CA GLN A 91 -12.64 5.11 13.34
C GLN A 91 -12.91 4.25 12.09
N VAL A 92 -12.85 2.92 12.23
CA VAL A 92 -13.17 1.96 11.16
C VAL A 92 -14.24 0.97 11.64
N SER A 93 -14.93 0.33 10.71
CA SER A 93 -15.87 -0.74 11.06
C SER A 93 -15.16 -1.98 11.58
N ASP A 94 -15.84 -2.80 12.39
CA ASP A 94 -15.32 -4.08 12.88
C ASP A 94 -14.84 -4.98 11.73
N ARG A 95 -15.56 -4.96 10.60
CA ARG A 95 -15.19 -5.64 9.35
C ARG A 95 -13.77 -5.25 8.94
N VAL A 96 -13.49 -3.96 8.84
CA VAL A 96 -12.17 -3.44 8.45
C VAL A 96 -11.14 -3.74 9.51
N ALA A 97 -11.46 -3.60 10.80
CA ALA A 97 -10.53 -3.93 11.88
C ALA A 97 -10.06 -5.40 11.83
N HIS A 98 -10.97 -6.34 11.53
CA HIS A 98 -10.63 -7.75 11.31
C HIS A 98 -9.77 -7.95 10.05
N LEU A 99 -10.07 -7.26 8.94
CA LEU A 99 -9.23 -7.33 7.73
C LEU A 99 -7.82 -6.76 7.99
N LEU A 100 -7.69 -5.66 8.73
CA LEU A 100 -6.39 -5.11 9.13
C LEU A 100 -5.60 -6.08 10.03
N THR A 101 -6.29 -6.85 10.87
CA THR A 101 -5.68 -7.91 11.68
C THR A 101 -5.11 -9.02 10.78
N ILE A 102 -5.88 -9.48 9.79
CA ILE A 102 -5.42 -10.47 8.80
C ILE A 102 -4.21 -9.93 8.02
N ALA A 103 -4.25 -8.66 7.58
CA ALA A 103 -3.14 -8.03 6.88
C ALA A 103 -1.84 -7.99 7.71
N GLY A 104 -1.96 -7.68 9.01
CA GLY A 104 -0.84 -7.73 9.96
C GLY A 104 -0.26 -9.13 10.16
N ALA A 105 -1.10 -10.17 10.11
CA ALA A 105 -0.65 -11.56 10.11
C ALA A 105 0.14 -11.90 8.83
N VAL A 106 -0.44 -11.63 7.66
CA VAL A 106 0.18 -11.88 6.33
C VAL A 106 1.52 -11.17 6.19
N ARG A 107 1.62 -9.92 6.67
CA ARG A 107 2.87 -9.15 6.71
C ARG A 107 4.02 -9.95 7.31
N THR A 108 3.75 -10.60 8.44
CA THR A 108 4.72 -11.42 9.18
C THR A 108 4.93 -12.77 8.49
N SER A 109 3.85 -13.48 8.17
CA SER A 109 3.84 -14.70 7.38
C SER A 109 2.40 -15.03 6.95
N GLY A 110 2.20 -15.46 5.71
CA GLY A 110 0.88 -15.94 5.26
C GLY A 110 0.37 -17.13 6.07
N ALA A 111 1.26 -17.94 6.65
CA ALA A 111 0.90 -19.05 7.53
C ALA A 111 0.35 -18.62 8.90
N ASN A 112 0.45 -17.34 9.26
CA ASN A 112 -0.10 -16.80 10.51
C ASN A 112 -1.59 -16.44 10.39
N VAL A 113 -2.18 -16.51 9.19
CA VAL A 113 -3.62 -16.34 9.02
C VAL A 113 -4.31 -17.60 9.53
N THR A 114 -5.18 -17.47 10.53
CA THR A 114 -5.89 -18.60 11.13
C THR A 114 -7.35 -18.64 10.72
N ASP A 115 -7.97 -19.81 10.87
CA ASP A 115 -9.40 -20.00 10.62
C ASP A 115 -10.26 -19.11 11.53
N GLU A 116 -9.81 -18.86 12.76
CA GLU A 116 -10.49 -17.95 13.69
C GLU A 116 -10.48 -16.50 13.20
N MET A 117 -9.37 -16.03 12.63
CA MET A 117 -9.30 -14.67 12.05
C MET A 117 -10.26 -14.53 10.88
N VAL A 118 -10.29 -15.53 10.00
CA VAL A 118 -11.20 -15.58 8.84
C VAL A 118 -12.66 -15.66 9.28
N ALA A 119 -12.96 -16.51 10.26
CA ALA A 119 -14.31 -16.64 10.81
C ALA A 119 -14.80 -15.35 11.48
N ALA A 120 -13.92 -14.67 12.23
CA ALA A 120 -14.24 -13.39 12.86
C ALA A 120 -14.50 -12.29 11.81
N ALA A 121 -13.68 -12.21 10.76
CA ALA A 121 -13.91 -11.27 9.66
C ALA A 121 -15.26 -11.53 8.97
N ARG A 122 -15.60 -12.79 8.69
CA ARG A 122 -16.90 -13.18 8.11
C ARG A 122 -18.07 -12.84 9.02
N ALA A 123 -17.93 -13.09 10.33
CA ALA A 123 -18.95 -12.73 11.32
C ALA A 123 -19.20 -11.21 11.38
N ALA A 124 -18.16 -10.41 11.14
CA ALA A 124 -18.26 -8.95 10.99
C ALA A 124 -18.73 -8.49 9.60
N GLY A 125 -19.08 -9.43 8.71
CA GLY A 125 -19.65 -9.13 7.38
C GLY A 125 -18.62 -9.06 6.24
N ALA A 126 -17.37 -9.45 6.45
CA ALA A 126 -16.39 -9.52 5.36
C ALA A 126 -16.73 -10.66 4.39
N THR A 127 -16.60 -10.38 3.09
CA THR A 127 -16.80 -11.39 2.05
C THR A 127 -15.48 -12.11 1.70
N ASP A 128 -15.57 -13.26 1.02
CA ASP A 128 -14.41 -14.01 0.54
C ASP A 128 -13.51 -13.18 -0.37
N VAL A 129 -14.10 -12.31 -1.20
CA VAL A 129 -13.36 -11.39 -2.07
C VAL A 129 -12.58 -10.37 -1.25
N GLU A 130 -13.17 -9.84 -0.18
CA GLU A 130 -12.50 -8.84 0.67
C GLU A 130 -11.36 -9.45 1.48
N ILE A 131 -11.53 -10.68 1.95
CA ILE A 131 -10.46 -11.44 2.61
C ILE A 131 -9.34 -11.77 1.61
N HIS A 132 -9.70 -12.25 0.41
CA HIS A 132 -8.75 -12.50 -0.68
C HIS A 132 -7.94 -11.25 -1.00
N ASP A 133 -8.60 -10.11 -1.24
CA ASP A 133 -7.93 -8.88 -1.64
C ASP A 133 -7.11 -8.30 -0.49
N THR A 134 -7.55 -8.45 0.76
CA THR A 134 -6.76 -8.09 1.94
C THR A 134 -5.44 -8.86 1.99
N VAL A 135 -5.50 -10.19 1.80
CA VAL A 135 -4.30 -11.04 1.76
C VAL A 135 -3.41 -10.68 0.57
N LEU A 136 -3.99 -10.46 -0.61
CA LEU A 136 -3.25 -10.11 -1.82
C LEU A 136 -2.56 -8.74 -1.69
N ILE A 137 -3.26 -7.71 -1.20
CA ILE A 137 -2.68 -6.39 -0.92
C ILE A 137 -1.54 -6.55 0.09
N ALA A 138 -1.76 -7.25 1.20
CA ALA A 138 -0.72 -7.44 2.21
C ALA A 138 0.53 -8.17 1.68
N ALA A 139 0.34 -9.19 0.84
CA ALA A 139 1.44 -9.90 0.19
C ALA A 139 2.22 -9.00 -0.79
N LEU A 140 1.51 -8.26 -1.66
CA LEU A 140 2.12 -7.33 -2.62
C LEU A 140 2.91 -6.23 -1.91
N PHE A 141 2.34 -5.61 -0.88
CA PHE A 141 3.04 -4.56 -0.13
C PHE A 141 4.23 -5.10 0.66
N SER A 142 4.16 -6.33 1.16
CA SER A 142 5.33 -6.98 1.76
C SER A 142 6.43 -7.25 0.72
N TYR A 143 6.07 -7.60 -0.52
CA TYR A 143 7.02 -7.67 -1.64
C TYR A 143 7.62 -6.29 -1.96
N TYR A 144 6.80 -5.24 -2.06
CA TYR A 144 7.26 -3.88 -2.37
C TYR A 144 8.20 -3.35 -1.29
N ASN A 145 7.86 -3.53 -0.01
CA ASN A 145 8.71 -3.11 1.11
C ASN A 145 10.08 -3.78 1.04
N ARG A 146 10.10 -5.12 0.88
CA ARG A 146 11.35 -5.89 0.76
C ARG A 146 12.15 -5.50 -0.48
N TYR A 147 11.48 -5.13 -1.57
CA TYR A 147 12.16 -4.68 -2.79
C TYR A 147 12.80 -3.30 -2.60
N VAL A 148 12.08 -2.36 -1.98
CA VAL A 148 12.57 -1.01 -1.64
C VAL A 148 13.74 -1.07 -0.66
N ASP A 149 13.55 -1.74 0.47
CA ASP A 149 14.54 -1.79 1.54
C ASP A 149 15.75 -2.66 1.14
N GLY A 150 15.49 -3.78 0.47
CA GLY A 150 16.53 -4.69 -0.04
C GLY A 150 17.42 -4.07 -1.13
N MET A 151 16.96 -3.01 -1.80
CA MET A 151 17.75 -2.23 -2.75
C MET A 151 18.37 -0.96 -2.13
N ALA A 152 18.02 -0.66 -0.87
CA ALA A 152 18.39 0.57 -0.16
C ALA A 152 18.11 1.84 -0.97
N THR A 153 16.95 1.89 -1.65
CA THR A 153 16.55 3.04 -2.48
C THR A 153 16.60 4.34 -1.69
N ASP A 154 16.94 5.44 -2.37
CA ASP A 154 16.92 6.73 -1.71
C ASP A 154 15.49 7.17 -1.36
N LEU A 155 15.41 7.91 -0.25
CA LEU A 155 14.19 8.59 0.18
C LEU A 155 14.14 9.99 -0.44
N PRO A 156 12.94 10.55 -0.65
CA PRO A 156 12.80 11.94 -1.06
C PRO A 156 13.46 12.86 -0.03
N SER A 157 14.20 13.88 -0.49
CA SER A 157 14.79 14.90 0.37
C SER A 157 13.77 15.91 0.91
N ASP A 158 12.62 16.04 0.23
CA ASP A 158 11.52 16.92 0.60
C ASP A 158 10.29 16.10 0.97
N ALA A 159 9.73 16.35 2.16
CA ALA A 159 8.52 15.70 2.64
C ALA A 159 7.30 15.98 1.75
N MET A 160 7.27 17.12 1.05
CA MET A 160 6.20 17.46 0.11
C MET A 160 6.06 16.47 -1.04
N TYR A 161 7.12 15.69 -1.33
CA TYR A 161 7.04 14.61 -2.30
C TYR A 161 5.89 13.65 -2.01
N TYR A 162 5.67 13.29 -0.74
CA TYR A 162 4.64 12.32 -0.38
C TYR A 162 3.22 12.89 -0.51
N GLU A 163 3.04 14.19 -0.32
CA GLU A 163 1.75 14.85 -0.54
C GLU A 163 1.41 14.86 -2.04
N VAL A 164 2.36 15.23 -2.89
CA VAL A 164 2.21 15.18 -4.35
C VAL A 164 1.97 13.75 -4.84
N LEU A 165 2.69 12.78 -4.26
CA LEU A 165 2.50 11.37 -4.58
C LEU A 165 1.11 10.91 -4.16
N ALA A 166 0.65 11.24 -2.96
CA ALA A 166 -0.68 10.87 -2.49
C ALA A 166 -1.77 11.43 -3.40
N ASP A 167 -1.69 12.71 -3.77
CA ASP A 167 -2.66 13.33 -4.69
C ASP A 167 -2.67 12.63 -6.05
N ARG A 168 -1.49 12.27 -6.58
CA ARG A 168 -1.38 11.49 -7.82
C ARG A 168 -1.95 10.08 -7.67
N LEU A 169 -1.69 9.39 -6.56
CA LEU A 169 -2.20 8.05 -6.33
C LEU A 169 -3.72 8.03 -6.17
N THR A 170 -4.34 9.06 -5.59
CA THR A 170 -5.80 9.13 -5.44
C THR A 170 -6.51 9.60 -6.71
N THR A 171 -5.84 10.35 -7.59
CA THR A 171 -6.45 10.89 -8.82
C THR A 171 -6.14 10.06 -10.07
N ASP A 172 -4.88 9.64 -10.26
CA ASP A 172 -4.44 8.90 -11.45
C ASP A 172 -4.15 7.42 -11.18
N GLY A 173 -4.08 7.03 -9.91
CA GLY A 173 -3.71 5.68 -9.51
C GLY A 173 -2.23 5.34 -9.69
N TYR A 174 -1.95 4.07 -9.96
CA TYR A 174 -0.62 3.46 -9.88
C TYR A 174 0.08 3.28 -11.23
N ILE A 175 -0.64 3.52 -12.33
CA ILE A 175 -0.10 3.44 -13.69
C ILE A 175 0.91 4.55 -13.99
N ARG A 176 1.92 4.21 -14.80
CA ARG A 176 2.87 5.21 -15.29
C ARG A 176 2.11 6.16 -16.22
N ARG A 177 2.20 7.47 -16.00
CA ARG A 177 1.74 8.44 -16.99
C ARG A 177 2.61 8.28 -18.23
N GLU A 178 2.00 8.08 -19.38
CA GLU A 178 2.73 8.27 -20.63
C GLU A 178 3.20 9.72 -20.65
N ALA A 179 4.45 9.95 -21.07
CA ALA A 179 4.90 11.32 -21.30
C ALA A 179 3.92 11.93 -22.31
N ALA A 180 3.27 13.05 -21.96
CA ALA A 180 2.48 13.80 -22.91
C ALA A 180 3.37 14.00 -24.15
N ASN A 181 2.97 13.42 -25.28
CA ASN A 181 3.74 13.46 -26.52
C ASN A 181 4.24 14.89 -26.73
N GLY A 182 5.53 15.10 -26.52
CA GLY A 182 6.18 16.38 -26.75
C GLY A 182 6.05 16.67 -28.23
N THR A 183 5.28 17.68 -28.58
CA THR A 183 5.44 18.40 -29.84
C THR A 183 6.86 18.96 -29.84
N HIS A 184 7.73 18.33 -30.63
CA HIS A 184 8.99 18.88 -31.09
C HIS A 184 8.75 20.13 -31.95
#